data_AF-A0ABD0Q8G4-F1
#
_entry.id   AF-A0ABD0Q8G4-F1
#
_cell.length_a   1.000
_cell.length_b   1.000
_cell.length_c   1.000
_cell.angle_alpha   90.00
_cell.angle_beta   90.00
_cell.angle_gamma   90.00
#
_symmetry.space_group_name_H-M   'P 1'
#
loop_
_entity.id
_entity.type
_entity.pdbx_description
1 polymer ?
#
loop_
_entity_poly.entity_id
_entity_poly.type
_entity_poly.pdbx_seq_one_letter_code
_entity_poly.pdbx_strand_id
1 'polypeptide(L)' 'FLSTGDQSAKGNYGLLDQIQALRWLNENIGHFGGDPERITIFGSGAGASCVNLLIL' A
#
# COMPACT_ATOMS: atom_id res chain seq x y z
N PHE A 1 -12.06 -1.09 -5.17
CA PHE A 1 -12.64 -1.29 -3.82
C PHE A 1 -13.90 -2.15 -3.79
N LEU A 2 -14.50 -2.50 -4.93
CA LEU A 2 -15.72 -3.31 -4.98
C LEU A 2 -15.59 -4.59 -4.14
N SER A 3 -16.56 -4.81 -3.25
CA SER A 3 -16.73 -6.04 -2.49
C SER A 3 -18.16 -6.54 -2.63
N THR A 4 -18.32 -7.83 -2.85
CA THR A 4 -19.63 -8.51 -2.86
C THR A 4 -19.95 -9.17 -1.51
N GLY A 5 -19.05 -9.08 -0.53
CA GLY A 5 -19.19 -9.76 0.77
C GLY A 5 -18.93 -11.28 0.72
N ASP A 6 -18.49 -11.81 -0.41
CA ASP A 6 -18.15 -13.21 -0.64
C ASP A 6 -16.81 -13.36 -1.39
N GLN A 7 -16.51 -14.56 -1.89
CA GLN A 7 -15.27 -14.84 -2.61
C GLN A 7 -15.24 -14.29 -4.04
N SER A 8 -16.38 -13.85 -4.58
CA SER A 8 -16.49 -13.39 -5.97
C SER A 8 -15.78 -12.06 -6.18
N ALA A 9 -15.89 -11.14 -5.22
CA ALA A 9 -15.09 -9.91 -5.13
C ALA A 9 -14.80 -9.57 -3.67
N LYS A 10 -13.56 -9.78 -3.23
CA LYS A 10 -13.17 -9.63 -1.82
C LYS A 10 -13.10 -8.19 -1.35
N GLY A 11 -12.98 -7.21 -2.25
CA GLY A 11 -12.75 -5.82 -1.89
C GLY A 11 -11.28 -5.48 -1.70
N ASN A 12 -11.04 -4.23 -1.27
CA ASN A 12 -9.72 -3.72 -0.89
C ASN A 12 -8.61 -3.81 -1.95
N TYR A 13 -8.94 -4.08 -3.22
CA TYR A 13 -7.94 -4.17 -4.29
C TYR A 13 -7.00 -2.96 -4.35
N GLY A 14 -7.51 -1.73 -4.16
CA GLY A 14 -6.65 -0.54 -4.12
C GLY A 14 -5.67 -0.49 -2.94
N LEU A 15 -6.01 -1.07 -1.79
CA LEU A 15 -5.06 -1.23 -0.67
C LEU A 15 -4.05 -2.34 -0.95
N LEU A 16 -4.49 -3.44 -1.59
CA LEU A 16 -3.60 -4.52 -2.01
C LEU A 16 -2.58 -4.03 -3.05
N ASP A 17 -2.99 -3.14 -3.96
CA ASP A 17 -2.09 -2.50 -4.92
C ASP A 17 -1.04 -1.64 -4.20
N GLN A 18 -1.44 -0.89 -3.17
CA GLN A 18 -0.50 -0.11 -2.35
C GLN A 18 0.48 -1.00 -1.58
N ILE A 19 0.00 -2.12 -1.00
CA ILE A 19 0.87 -3.11 -0.34
C ILE A 19 1.88 -3.69 -1.34
N GLN A 20 1.43 -4.01 -2.55
CA GLN A 20 2.31 -4.53 -3.59
C GLN A 20 3.36 -3.50 -4.02
N ALA A 21 2.98 -2.22 -4.11
CA ALA A 21 3.92 -1.13 -4.38
C ALA A 21 4.95 -0.97 -3.25
N LEU A 22 4.55 -1.10 -1.98
CA LEU A 22 5.47 -1.05 -0.85
C LEU A 22 6.46 -2.22 -0.83
N ARG A 23 6.00 -3.44 -1.17
CA ARG A 23 6.89 -4.60 -1.35
C ARG A 23 7.92 -4.34 -2.44
N TRP A 24 7.46 -3.83 -3.59
CA TRP A 24 8.35 -3.46 -4.68
C TRP A 24 9.38 -2.41 -4.23
N LEU A 25 8.96 -1.37 -3.50
CA LEU A 25 9.89 -0.37 -2.96
C LEU A 25 10.91 -1.01 -2.02
N ASN A 26 10.48 -1.86 -1.08
CA ASN A 26 11.39 -2.52 -0.14
C ASN A 26 12.45 -3.37 -0.86
N GLU A 27 12.08 -4.05 -1.94
CA GLU A 27 13.00 -4.88 -2.74
C GLU A 27 13.91 -4.08 -3.68
N ASN A 28 13.46 -2.91 -4.17
CA ASN A 28 14.09 -2.25 -5.31
C ASN A 28 14.70 -0.88 -5.00
N ILE A 29 14.26 -0.18 -3.95
CA ILE A 29 14.63 1.23 -3.73
C ILE A 29 16.13 1.44 -3.52
N GLY A 30 16.85 0.41 -3.04
CA GLY A 30 18.31 0.41 -2.94
C GLY A 30 19.03 0.66 -4.27
N HIS A 31 18.48 0.19 -5.39
CA HIS A 31 19.05 0.43 -6.73
C HIS A 31 18.96 1.90 -7.16
N PHE A 32 18.10 2.68 -6.51
CA PHE A 32 17.92 4.11 -6.73
C PHE A 32 18.62 4.97 -5.66
N GLY A 33 19.42 4.35 -4.79
CA GLY A 33 20.12 5.03 -3.69
C GLY A 33 19.26 5.35 -2.48
N GLY A 34 18.04 4.79 -2.39
CA GLY A 34 17.22 4.89 -1.18
C GLY A 34 17.54 3.78 -0.18
N ASP A 35 17.06 3.96 1.05
CA ASP A 35 17.22 2.99 2.14
C ASP A 35 15.87 2.28 2.38
N PRO A 36 15.77 0.95 2.14
CA PRO A 36 14.52 0.21 2.32
C PRO A 36 14.03 0.16 3.77
N GLU A 37 14.90 0.43 4.77
CA GLU A 37 14.52 0.51 6.18
C GLU A 37 13.99 1.90 6.57
N ARG A 38 14.04 2.89 5.66
CA ARG A 38 13.67 4.29 5.91
C ARG A 38 12.60 4.81 4.96
N ILE A 39 11.63 3.98 4.61
CA ILE A 39 10.47 4.36 3.79
C ILE A 39 9.44 5.12 4.65
N THR A 40 9.08 6.34 4.24
CA THR A 40 8.00 7.12 4.85
C THR A 40 6.79 7.16 3.91
N ILE A 41 5.64 6.75 4.42
CA ILE A 41 4.37 6.80 3.69
C ILE A 41 3.60 8.05 4.15
N PHE A 42 3.12 8.86 3.22
CA PHE A 42 2.33 10.05 3.50
C PHE A 42 1.15 10.17 2.54
N GLY A 43 0.08 10.84 2.97
CA GLY A 43 -1.12 11.02 2.16
C GLY A 43 -2.04 12.09 2.71
N SER A 44 -3.00 12.51 1.89
CA SER A 44 -4.06 13.48 2.24
C SER A 44 -5.43 12.95 1.84
N GLY A 45 -6.49 13.37 2.53
CA GLY A 45 -7.86 12.91 2.29
C GLY A 45 -7.98 11.39 2.37
N ALA A 46 -8.56 10.76 1.35
CA ALA A 46 -8.63 9.30 1.24
C ALA A 46 -7.25 8.62 1.26
N GLY A 47 -6.20 9.31 0.80
CA GLY A 47 -4.82 8.83 0.89
C GLY A 47 -4.33 8.75 2.33
N ALA A 48 -4.67 9.72 3.19
CA ALA A 48 -4.35 9.66 4.62
C ALA A 48 -5.06 8.48 5.31
N SER A 49 -6.32 8.23 4.92
CA SER A 49 -7.04 7.03 5.38
C SER A 49 -6.35 5.74 4.95
N CYS A 50 -5.82 5.69 3.72
CA CYS A 50 -5.04 4.54 3.26
C CYS A 50 -3.74 4.37 4.05
N VAL A 51 -2.99 5.45 4.31
CA VAL A 51 -1.78 5.40 5.17
C VAL A 51 -2.13 4.81 6.53
N ASN A 52 -3.21 5.28 7.16
CA ASN A 52 -3.66 4.72 8.44
C ASN A 52 -3.99 3.22 8.33
N LEU A 53 -4.70 2.80 7.28
CA LEU A 53 -5.04 1.39 7.05
C LEU A 53 -3.84 0.49 6.77
N LEU A 54 -2.73 1.04 6.25
CA LEU A 54 -1.50 0.29 5.99
C LEU A 54 -0.63 0.06 7.24
N ILE A 55 -0.93 0.78 8.34
CA ILE A 55 -0.18 0.68 9.61
C ILE A 55 -0.91 -0.20 10.64
N LEU A 56 -2.22 -0.42 10.48
CA LEU A 56 -3.04 -1.29 11.32
C LEU A 56 -2.75 -2.77 11.08
#